data_AF-A0A8S9PME1-F1
#
_entry.id   AF-A0A8S9PME1-F1
#
_cell.length_a   1.000
_cell.length_b   1.000
_cell.length_c   1.000
_cell.angle_alpha   90.00
_cell.angle_beta   90.00
_cell.angle_gamma   90.00
#
_symmetry.space_group_name_H-M   'P 1'
#
loop_
_entity.id
_entity.type
_entity.pdbx_description
1 polymer ?
#
loop_
_entity_poly.entity_id
_entity_poly.type
_entity_poly.pdbx_seq_one_letter_code
_entity_poly.pdbx_strand_id
1 'polypeptide(L)'
;MAAAVAPSSSKKRFRDSGSVPRTPSPASFDWSAVFSNLNAKVFPSVPAHLSLDGDSFAALRSLQGDLLQAASQLFHHGERMEDKTTAKAEVDALTAQLREGKGSVLTKEKEIRALKLTVQNQEEAKERVRTENASMQKQLEDKEEDICERRYTAEVFDTEKAMAANGAKVVVRWELMREWLRHQTDSWEPAAALEQYKTVKTTEAELLGLPVPCFDNEPQVPKGDDAPEPADDPPSD
;
A
#
# COMPACT_ATOMS: atom_id res chain seq x y z
N MET A 1 -22.86 25.59 28.82
CA MET A 1 -21.84 26.59 29.20
C MET A 1 -20.77 26.57 28.12
N ALA A 2 -20.82 27.56 27.23
CA ALA A 2 -19.85 28.66 27.13
C ALA A 2 -18.61 28.22 26.32
N ALA A 3 -18.56 28.56 25.01
CA ALA A 3 -17.90 29.77 24.47
C ALA A 3 -16.38 29.53 24.31
N ALA A 4 -15.62 29.96 23.30
CA ALA A 4 -15.79 30.85 22.15
C ALA A 4 -14.61 30.54 21.19
N VAL A 5 -14.81 30.50 19.87
CA VAL A 5 -14.38 31.53 18.90
C VAL A 5 -12.89 31.93 18.97
N ALA A 6 -12.10 31.55 17.95
CA ALA A 6 -11.58 32.50 16.94
C ALA A 6 -10.59 31.82 15.96
N PRO A 7 -10.84 31.83 14.65
CA PRO A 7 -9.83 31.57 13.63
C PRO A 7 -9.05 32.86 13.34
N SER A 8 -7.72 32.81 13.41
CA SER A 8 -6.86 33.96 13.12
C SER A 8 -6.86 34.26 11.62
N SER A 9 -7.37 35.43 11.28
CA SER A 9 -7.40 36.04 9.96
C SER A 9 -6.01 36.53 9.57
N SER A 10 -5.58 36.28 8.33
CA SER A 10 -4.68 37.22 7.65
C SER A 10 -5.12 37.43 6.21
N LYS A 11 -5.50 38.69 5.99
CA LYS A 11 -6.26 39.23 4.89
C LYS A 11 -5.30 39.63 3.77
N LYS A 12 -5.57 39.12 2.57
CA LYS A 12 -5.01 39.57 1.28
C LYS A 12 -4.83 41.09 1.25
N ARG A 13 -3.63 41.53 0.88
CA ARG A 13 -3.40 42.83 0.23
C ARG A 13 -2.43 42.63 -0.94
N PHE A 14 -2.99 42.30 -2.09
CA PHE A 14 -2.45 42.74 -3.37
C PHE A 14 -3.05 44.11 -3.66
N ARG A 15 -2.20 45.12 -3.88
CA ARG A 15 -2.56 46.24 -4.74
C ARG A 15 -1.28 46.91 -5.26
N ASP A 16 -0.98 46.62 -6.51
CA ASP A 16 -0.23 47.47 -7.41
C ASP A 16 -0.90 48.84 -7.52
N SER A 17 -0.12 49.91 -7.55
CA SER A 17 -0.52 51.15 -8.18
C SER A 17 0.72 51.80 -8.78
N GLY A 18 0.83 51.64 -10.09
CA GLY A 18 1.92 52.15 -10.91
C GLY A 18 1.99 53.66 -10.85
N SER A 19 3.21 54.16 -10.67
CA SER A 19 3.57 55.52 -11.02
C SER A 19 3.56 55.62 -12.54
N VAL A 20 2.55 56.31 -13.07
CA VAL A 20 2.54 56.87 -14.42
C VAL A 20 3.80 57.74 -14.56
N PRO A 21 4.71 57.46 -15.50
CA PRO A 21 5.68 58.47 -15.90
C PRO A 21 4.89 59.61 -16.49
N ARG A 22 4.98 60.79 -15.88
CA ARG A 22 4.58 62.05 -16.52
C ARG A 22 5.14 62.03 -17.93
N THR A 23 4.26 61.97 -18.91
CA THR A 23 4.57 62.37 -20.28
C THR A 23 5.15 63.78 -20.18
N PRO A 24 6.39 64.02 -20.64
CA PRO A 24 6.83 65.38 -20.87
C PRO A 24 5.86 65.96 -21.89
N SER A 25 5.20 67.05 -21.51
CA SER A 25 4.64 68.00 -22.48
C SER A 25 5.70 68.23 -23.57
N PRO A 26 5.34 68.32 -24.85
CA PRO A 26 6.30 68.50 -25.93
C PRO A 26 6.90 69.90 -25.78
N ALA A 27 7.91 70.01 -24.93
CA ALA A 27 8.79 71.15 -24.88
C ALA A 27 9.30 71.32 -26.30
N SER A 28 8.94 72.47 -26.88
CA SER A 28 9.54 73.05 -28.08
C SER A 28 10.93 72.46 -28.27
N PHE A 29 11.02 71.51 -29.20
CA PHE A 29 12.28 70.82 -29.49
C PHE A 29 13.23 71.94 -29.90
N ASP A 30 14.18 72.26 -29.02
CA ASP A 30 15.09 73.38 -29.22
C ASP A 30 16.11 72.95 -30.28
N TRP A 31 15.66 73.02 -31.53
CA TRP A 31 16.47 72.75 -32.70
C TRP A 31 17.73 73.60 -32.66
N SER A 32 17.66 74.81 -32.09
CA SER A 32 18.82 75.68 -31.95
C SER A 32 19.86 75.07 -31.02
N ALA A 33 19.47 74.59 -29.84
CA ALA A 33 20.39 73.89 -28.93
C ALA A 33 20.94 72.59 -29.53
N VAL A 34 20.13 71.83 -30.26
CA VAL A 34 20.57 70.60 -30.94
C VAL A 34 21.56 70.92 -32.06
N PHE A 35 21.29 71.91 -32.91
CA PHE A 35 22.20 72.36 -33.97
C PHE A 35 23.49 72.94 -33.39
N SER A 36 23.42 73.73 -32.32
CA SER A 36 24.61 74.25 -31.63
C SER A 36 25.44 73.15 -30.97
N ASN A 37 24.81 72.14 -30.35
CA ASN A 37 25.51 70.99 -29.76
C ASN A 37 26.13 70.08 -30.82
N LEU A 38 25.43 69.89 -31.94
CA LEU A 38 25.92 69.13 -33.08
C LEU A 38 27.11 69.85 -33.70
N ASN A 39 27.01 71.15 -33.96
CA ASN A 39 28.09 71.94 -34.53
C ASN A 39 29.35 71.90 -33.64
N ALA A 40 29.18 72.05 -32.32
CA ALA A 40 30.29 71.98 -31.35
C ALA A 40 30.92 70.59 -31.21
N LYS A 41 30.19 69.50 -31.50
CA LYS A 41 30.71 68.12 -31.44
C LYS A 41 31.27 67.62 -32.77
N VAL A 42 30.73 68.09 -33.89
CA VAL A 42 31.12 67.71 -35.24
C VAL A 42 32.32 68.54 -35.71
N PHE A 43 32.43 69.79 -35.27
CA PHE A 43 33.53 70.71 -35.59
C PHE A 43 34.12 71.35 -34.32
N PRO A 44 34.76 70.57 -33.43
CA PRO A 44 35.35 71.11 -32.20
C PRO A 44 36.52 72.07 -32.48
N SER A 45 37.08 72.03 -33.68
CA SER A 45 38.30 72.75 -34.05
C SER A 45 38.02 74.01 -34.90
N VAL A 46 36.76 74.30 -35.22
CA VAL A 46 36.39 75.52 -35.98
C VAL A 46 35.97 76.62 -34.99
N PRO A 47 36.79 77.67 -34.78
CA PRO A 47 36.36 78.81 -33.98
C PRO A 47 35.21 79.51 -34.70
N ALA A 48 34.21 79.95 -33.94
CA ALA A 48 32.97 80.59 -34.41
C ALA A 48 33.14 81.93 -35.17
N HIS A 49 34.33 82.27 -35.66
CA HIS A 49 34.60 83.48 -36.44
C HIS A 49 35.54 83.18 -37.60
N LEU A 50 34.98 82.96 -38.79
CA LEU A 50 35.71 83.03 -40.05
C LEU A 50 36.06 84.50 -40.32
N SER A 51 37.21 84.96 -39.83
CA SER A 51 37.80 86.24 -40.23
C SER A 51 38.46 86.07 -41.61
N LEU A 52 38.10 86.93 -42.56
CA LEU A 52 38.37 86.83 -44.01
C LEU A 52 39.83 87.14 -44.41
N ASP A 53 40.77 87.31 -43.47
CA ASP A 53 42.12 87.80 -43.77
C ASP A 53 43.20 86.86 -43.20
N GLY A 54 43.95 86.19 -44.08
CA GLY A 54 45.26 85.60 -43.76
C GLY A 54 45.41 84.07 -43.78
N ASP A 55 44.55 83.29 -43.11
CA ASP A 55 44.80 81.85 -42.86
C ASP A 55 43.64 80.92 -43.29
N SER A 56 42.92 81.31 -44.35
CA SER A 56 41.82 80.54 -44.95
C SER A 56 42.18 79.08 -45.24
N PHE A 57 43.46 78.79 -45.51
CA PHE A 57 43.95 77.45 -45.79
C PHE A 57 44.04 76.56 -44.53
N ALA A 58 44.39 77.14 -43.38
CA ALA A 58 44.44 76.42 -42.10
C ALA A 58 43.03 76.11 -41.58
N ALA A 59 42.10 77.08 -41.72
CA ALA A 59 40.69 76.88 -41.41
C ALA A 59 40.05 75.80 -42.31
N LEU A 60 40.40 75.77 -43.61
CA LEU A 60 39.95 74.71 -44.52
C LEU A 60 40.48 73.34 -44.14
N ARG A 61 41.76 73.23 -43.76
CA ARG A 61 42.35 71.96 -43.30
C ARG A 61 41.74 71.47 -41.99
N SER A 62 41.44 72.38 -41.06
CA SER A 62 40.76 72.06 -39.82
C SER A 62 39.34 71.52 -40.08
N LEU A 63 38.58 72.22 -40.93
CA LEU A 63 37.24 71.78 -41.34
C LEU A 63 37.27 70.42 -42.04
N GLN A 64 38.27 70.19 -42.90
CA GLN A 64 38.47 68.90 -43.58
C GLN A 64 38.78 67.77 -42.57
N GLY A 65 39.61 68.04 -41.56
CA GLY A 65 39.93 67.08 -40.50
C GLY A 65 38.72 66.73 -39.63
N ASP A 66 37.96 67.75 -39.20
CA ASP A 66 36.75 67.58 -38.40
C ASP A 66 35.66 66.81 -39.19
N LEU A 67 35.48 67.10 -40.48
CA LEU A 67 34.55 66.37 -41.35
C LEU A 67 34.92 64.89 -41.46
N LEU A 68 36.21 64.58 -41.62
CA LEU A 68 36.70 63.20 -41.66
C LEU A 68 36.49 62.49 -40.31
N GLN A 69 36.71 63.19 -39.19
CA GLN A 69 36.48 62.65 -37.85
C GLN A 69 34.99 62.36 -37.61
N ALA A 70 34.10 63.26 -38.01
CA ALA A 70 32.65 63.06 -37.93
C ALA A 70 32.18 61.90 -38.82
N ALA A 71 32.71 61.80 -40.04
CA ALA A 71 32.43 60.69 -40.95
C ALA A 71 32.89 59.34 -40.36
N SER A 72 34.07 59.29 -39.73
CA SER A 72 34.57 58.09 -39.05
C SER A 72 33.71 57.68 -37.85
N GLN A 73 33.24 58.63 -37.03
CA GLN A 73 32.33 58.33 -35.93
C GLN A 73 30.97 57.82 -36.41
N LEU A 74 30.44 58.40 -37.50
CA LEU A 74 29.20 57.94 -38.14
C LEU A 74 29.34 56.52 -38.68
N PHE A 75 30.48 56.20 -39.31
CA PHE A 75 30.77 54.86 -39.83
C PHE A 75 30.78 53.80 -38.71
N HIS A 76 31.55 54.03 -37.65
CA HIS A 76 31.59 53.11 -36.51
C HIS A 76 30.29 53.08 -35.68
N HIS A 77 29.50 54.15 -35.71
CA HIS A 77 28.17 54.14 -35.10
C HIS A 77 27.18 53.32 -35.95
N GLY A 78 27.30 53.37 -37.27
CA GLY A 78 26.57 52.54 -38.22
C GLY A 78 26.83 51.04 -37.99
N GLU A 79 28.10 50.61 -37.96
CA GLU A 79 28.48 49.22 -37.61
C GLU A 79 27.89 48.78 -36.26
N ARG A 80 28.02 49.62 -35.23
CA ARG A 80 27.48 49.32 -33.89
C ARG A 80 25.95 49.27 -33.84
N MET A 81 25.26 49.93 -34.78
CA MET A 81 23.80 49.86 -34.90
C MET A 81 23.37 48.59 -35.63
N GLU A 82 24.14 48.11 -36.61
CA GLU A 82 23.94 46.79 -37.22
C GLU A 82 24.07 45.69 -36.16
N ASP A 83 25.13 45.70 -35.34
CA ASP A 83 25.28 44.76 -34.21
C ASP A 83 24.10 44.78 -33.23
N LYS A 84 23.53 45.97 -32.97
CA LYS A 84 22.33 46.11 -32.12
C LYS A 84 21.09 45.51 -32.77
N THR A 85 20.96 45.55 -34.09
CA THR A 85 19.83 44.90 -34.78
C THR A 85 19.92 43.37 -34.66
N THR A 86 21.13 42.82 -34.76
CA THR A 86 21.41 41.40 -34.52
C THR A 86 21.10 41.00 -33.08
N ALA A 87 21.59 41.77 -32.11
CA ALA A 87 21.32 41.54 -30.69
C ALA A 87 19.82 41.60 -30.35
N LYS A 88 19.06 42.48 -31.01
CA LYS A 88 17.60 42.56 -30.82
C LYS A 88 16.89 41.31 -31.35
N ALA A 89 17.27 40.82 -32.52
CA ALA A 89 16.71 39.59 -33.08
C ALA A 89 16.99 38.37 -32.18
N GLU A 90 18.17 38.29 -31.56
CA GLU A 90 18.49 37.25 -30.58
C GLU A 90 17.63 37.34 -29.31
N VAL A 91 17.41 38.56 -28.78
CA VAL A 91 16.51 38.76 -27.63
C VAL A 91 15.09 38.31 -27.95
N ASP A 92 14.58 38.62 -29.13
CA ASP A 92 13.24 38.20 -29.56
C ASP A 92 13.16 36.67 -29.72
N ALA A 93 14.19 36.04 -30.29
CA ALA A 93 14.29 34.59 -30.43
C ALA A 93 14.34 33.89 -29.06
N LEU A 94 15.15 34.37 -28.13
CA LEU A 94 15.22 33.86 -26.75
C LEU A 94 13.88 34.03 -26.02
N THR A 95 13.20 35.15 -26.24
CA THR A 95 11.88 35.40 -25.65
C THR A 95 10.83 34.42 -26.19
N ALA A 96 10.87 34.10 -27.49
CA ALA A 96 10.00 33.09 -28.08
C ALA A 96 10.27 31.70 -27.51
N GLN A 97 11.55 31.30 -27.43
CA GLN A 97 11.96 30.02 -26.85
C GLN A 97 11.56 29.89 -25.38
N LEU A 98 11.70 30.95 -24.59
CA LEU A 98 11.26 30.98 -23.20
C LEU A 98 9.75 30.78 -23.07
N ARG A 99 8.96 31.38 -23.97
CA ARG A 99 7.49 31.23 -23.99
C ARG A 99 7.07 29.80 -24.32
N GLU A 100 7.70 29.20 -25.33
CA GLU A 100 7.44 27.81 -25.73
C GLU A 100 7.87 26.83 -24.62
N GLY A 101 9.09 27.00 -24.09
CA GLY A 101 9.60 26.22 -22.98
C GLY A 101 8.69 26.28 -21.76
N LYS A 102 8.17 27.47 -21.42
CA LYS A 102 7.18 27.63 -20.36
C LYS A 102 5.90 26.83 -20.61
N GLY A 103 5.39 26.81 -21.84
CA GLY A 103 4.23 26.01 -22.23
C GLY A 103 4.48 24.49 -22.03
N SER A 104 5.64 24.02 -22.49
CA SER A 104 6.06 22.62 -22.31
C SER A 104 6.19 22.23 -20.83
N VAL A 105 6.80 23.08 -20.01
CA VAL A 105 6.91 22.87 -18.56
C VAL A 105 5.54 22.76 -17.90
N LEU A 106 4.60 23.64 -18.24
CA LEU A 106 3.24 23.60 -17.67
C LEU A 106 2.48 22.32 -18.06
N THR A 107 2.67 21.82 -19.29
CA THR A 107 2.07 20.55 -19.74
C THR A 107 2.64 19.38 -18.93
N LYS A 108 3.97 19.30 -18.80
CA LYS A 108 4.62 18.26 -18.00
C LYS A 108 4.24 18.33 -16.52
N GLU A 109 4.06 19.53 -15.98
CA GLU A 109 3.64 19.71 -14.59
C GLU A 109 2.21 19.16 -14.34
N LYS A 110 1.30 19.28 -15.31
CA LYS A 110 -0.02 18.65 -15.24
C LYS A 110 0.07 17.13 -15.27
N GLU A 111 0.92 16.59 -16.14
CA GLU A 111 1.16 15.14 -16.24
C GLU A 111 1.76 14.58 -14.94
N ILE A 112 2.78 15.24 -14.37
CA ILE A 112 3.37 14.85 -13.08
C ILE A 112 2.32 14.83 -11.97
N ARG A 113 1.43 15.84 -11.92
CA ARG A 113 0.32 15.86 -10.95
C ARG A 113 -0.64 14.69 -11.14
N ALA A 114 -0.99 14.35 -12.39
CA ALA A 114 -1.86 13.22 -12.69
C ALA A 114 -1.20 11.89 -12.30
N LEU A 115 0.08 11.69 -12.65
CA LEU A 115 0.84 10.50 -12.28
C LEU A 115 0.98 10.36 -10.77
N LYS A 116 1.22 11.46 -10.05
CA LYS A 116 1.28 11.45 -8.58
C LYS A 116 -0.03 10.95 -7.95
N LEU A 117 -1.17 11.36 -8.48
CA LEU A 117 -2.48 10.88 -8.01
C LEU A 117 -2.65 9.38 -8.29
N THR A 118 -2.26 8.92 -9.48
CA THR A 118 -2.34 7.49 -9.84
C THR A 118 -1.45 6.64 -8.92
N VAL A 119 -0.23 7.09 -8.62
CA VAL A 119 0.67 6.39 -7.70
C VAL A 119 0.07 6.31 -6.30
N GLN A 120 -0.50 7.41 -5.79
CA GLN A 120 -1.17 7.41 -4.49
C GLN A 120 -2.35 6.42 -4.45
N ASN A 121 -3.21 6.43 -5.47
CA ASN A 121 -4.33 5.49 -5.55
C ASN A 121 -3.86 4.02 -5.58
N GLN A 122 -2.75 3.73 -6.27
CA GLN A 122 -2.16 2.39 -6.30
C GLN A 122 -1.56 1.99 -4.95
N GLU A 123 -0.94 2.93 -4.23
CA GLU A 123 -0.40 2.69 -2.90
C GLU A 123 -1.53 2.35 -1.90
N GLU A 124 -2.61 3.14 -1.92
CA GLU A 124 -3.80 2.87 -1.10
C GLU A 124 -4.45 1.51 -1.45
N ALA A 125 -4.52 1.17 -2.74
CA ALA A 125 -5.03 -0.14 -3.18
C ALA A 125 -4.13 -1.30 -2.72
N LYS A 126 -2.80 -1.15 -2.82
CA LYS A 126 -1.84 -2.15 -2.32
C LYS A 126 -1.99 -2.33 -0.82
N GLU A 127 -2.19 -1.24 -0.07
CA GLU A 127 -2.35 -1.32 1.37
C GLU A 127 -3.64 -2.07 1.76
N ARG A 128 -4.76 -1.82 1.07
CA ARG A 128 -5.99 -2.60 1.26
C ARG A 128 -5.74 -4.09 1.07
N VAL A 129 -5.06 -4.47 -0.01
CA VAL A 129 -4.72 -5.88 -0.28
C VAL A 129 -3.82 -6.47 0.81
N ARG A 130 -2.85 -5.71 1.34
CA ARG A 130 -2.02 -6.18 2.47
C ARG A 130 -2.87 -6.43 3.72
N THR A 131 -3.77 -5.52 4.04
CA THR A 131 -4.64 -5.68 5.22
C THR A 131 -5.60 -6.87 5.08
N GLU A 132 -6.15 -7.09 3.88
CA GLU A 132 -7.01 -8.24 3.60
C GLU A 132 -6.23 -9.55 3.67
N ASN A 133 -5.03 -9.62 3.07
CA ASN A 133 -4.18 -10.80 3.15
C ASN A 133 -3.79 -11.13 4.60
N ALA A 134 -3.45 -10.13 5.42
CA ALA A 134 -3.17 -10.34 6.84
C ALA A 134 -4.39 -10.87 7.60
N SER A 135 -5.59 -10.35 7.32
CA SER A 135 -6.84 -10.85 7.89
C SER A 135 -7.13 -12.29 7.48
N MET A 136 -6.95 -12.62 6.19
CA MET A 136 -7.16 -13.97 5.67
C MET A 136 -6.17 -14.97 6.26
N GLN A 137 -4.90 -14.57 6.41
CA GLN A 137 -3.88 -15.39 7.05
C GLN A 137 -4.25 -15.71 8.51
N LYS A 138 -4.70 -14.71 9.27
CA LYS A 138 -5.17 -14.93 10.63
C LYS A 138 -6.34 -15.92 10.69
N GLN A 139 -7.33 -15.79 9.80
CA GLN A 139 -8.45 -16.72 9.75
C GLN A 139 -8.03 -18.15 9.39
N LEU A 140 -6.97 -18.32 8.60
CA LEU A 140 -6.42 -19.65 8.30
C LEU A 140 -5.77 -20.25 9.53
N GLU A 141 -4.97 -19.46 10.26
CA GLU A 141 -4.34 -19.89 11.53
C GLU A 141 -5.39 -20.27 12.57
N ASP A 142 -6.43 -19.45 12.78
CA ASP A 142 -7.53 -19.75 13.71
C ASP A 142 -8.24 -21.08 13.34
N LYS A 143 -8.49 -21.31 12.03
CA LYS A 143 -9.11 -22.56 11.56
C LYS A 143 -8.18 -23.78 11.69
N GLU A 144 -6.88 -23.59 11.57
CA GLU A 144 -5.90 -24.66 11.78
C GLU A 144 -5.87 -25.10 13.24
N GLU A 145 -5.98 -24.15 14.17
CA GLU A 145 -6.12 -24.43 15.61
C GLU A 145 -7.41 -25.22 15.90
N ASP A 146 -8.56 -24.79 15.36
CA ASP A 146 -9.83 -25.52 15.48
C ASP A 146 -9.72 -26.97 14.96
N ILE A 147 -9.03 -27.18 13.84
CA ILE A 147 -8.80 -28.52 13.29
C ILE A 147 -7.91 -29.35 14.22
N CYS A 148 -6.88 -28.76 14.82
CA CYS A 148 -6.03 -29.42 15.80
C CYS A 148 -6.84 -29.87 17.04
N GLU A 149 -7.65 -28.98 17.60
CA GLU A 149 -8.49 -29.31 18.76
C GLU A 149 -9.48 -30.42 18.43
N ARG A 150 -10.19 -30.32 17.30
CA ARG A 150 -11.14 -31.36 16.89
C ARG A 150 -10.47 -32.70 16.68
N ARG A 151 -9.29 -32.75 16.06
CA ARG A 151 -8.54 -34.00 15.91
C ARG A 151 -8.17 -34.60 17.26
N TYR A 152 -7.70 -33.77 18.20
CA TYR A 152 -7.39 -34.22 19.55
C TYR A 152 -8.63 -34.80 20.25
N THR A 153 -9.77 -34.10 20.20
CA THR A 153 -11.01 -34.61 20.80
C THR A 153 -11.46 -35.93 20.17
N ALA A 154 -11.34 -36.08 18.83
CA ALA A 154 -11.69 -37.30 18.15
C ALA A 154 -10.77 -38.47 18.54
N GLU A 155 -9.47 -38.22 18.69
CA GLU A 155 -8.49 -39.21 19.13
C GLU A 155 -8.76 -39.69 20.56
N VAL A 156 -9.09 -38.77 21.46
CA VAL A 156 -9.42 -39.12 22.86
C VAL A 156 -10.77 -39.84 22.95
N PHE A 157 -11.75 -39.47 22.12
CA PHE A 157 -13.11 -40.00 22.20
C PHE A 157 -13.17 -41.54 22.06
N ASP A 158 -12.39 -42.14 21.15
CA ASP A 158 -12.39 -43.59 20.99
C ASP A 158 -11.87 -44.31 22.23
N THR A 159 -10.85 -43.76 22.89
CA THR A 159 -10.32 -44.31 24.14
C THR A 159 -11.32 -44.17 25.28
N GLU A 160 -11.98 -43.02 25.38
CA GLU A 160 -13.02 -42.75 26.38
C GLU A 160 -14.21 -43.69 26.19
N LYS A 161 -14.66 -43.88 24.95
CA LYS A 161 -15.72 -44.82 24.61
C LYS A 161 -15.35 -46.26 25.00
N ALA A 162 -14.12 -46.69 24.74
CA ALA A 162 -13.65 -48.02 25.14
C ALA A 162 -13.62 -48.17 26.67
N MET A 163 -13.14 -47.15 27.39
CA MET A 163 -13.15 -47.13 28.86
C MET A 163 -14.57 -47.19 29.42
N ALA A 164 -15.49 -46.39 28.88
CA ALA A 164 -16.90 -46.39 29.29
C ALA A 164 -17.56 -47.76 29.05
N ALA A 165 -17.33 -48.37 27.88
CA ALA A 165 -17.86 -49.69 27.55
C ALA A 165 -17.32 -50.77 28.48
N ASN A 166 -16.02 -50.74 28.80
CA ASN A 166 -15.42 -51.68 29.75
C ASN A 166 -15.93 -51.46 31.18
N GLY A 167 -16.11 -50.20 31.61
CA GLY A 167 -16.73 -49.86 32.87
C GLY A 167 -18.15 -50.43 32.98
N ALA A 168 -18.98 -50.27 31.95
CA ALA A 168 -20.32 -50.83 31.89
C ALA A 168 -20.33 -52.36 32.00
N LYS A 169 -19.42 -53.06 31.32
CA LYS A 169 -19.29 -54.53 31.43
C LYS A 169 -18.97 -54.98 32.86
N VAL A 170 -18.09 -54.26 33.56
CA VAL A 170 -17.74 -54.56 34.95
C VAL A 170 -18.94 -54.37 35.87
N VAL A 171 -19.71 -53.29 35.68
CA VAL A 171 -20.93 -53.01 36.46
C VAL A 171 -21.97 -54.11 36.25
N VAL A 172 -22.27 -54.47 34.99
CA VAL A 172 -23.22 -55.55 34.67
C VAL A 172 -22.80 -56.87 35.30
N ARG A 173 -21.51 -57.23 35.21
CA ARG A 173 -21.00 -58.45 35.84
C ARG A 173 -21.17 -58.43 37.36
N TRP A 174 -20.87 -57.31 38.00
CA TRP A 174 -21.01 -57.16 39.45
C TRP A 174 -22.47 -57.24 39.92
N GLU A 175 -23.39 -56.61 39.18
CA GLU A 175 -24.82 -56.69 39.47
C GLU A 175 -25.35 -58.11 39.32
N LEU A 176 -24.96 -58.82 38.25
CA LEU A 176 -25.31 -60.22 38.05
C LEU A 176 -24.82 -61.11 39.21
N MET A 177 -23.58 -60.93 39.66
CA MET A 177 -23.04 -61.65 40.82
C MET A 177 -23.81 -61.35 42.10
N ARG A 178 -24.16 -60.08 42.32
CA ARG A 178 -24.95 -59.65 43.48
C ARG A 178 -26.34 -60.26 43.48
N GLU A 179 -26.98 -60.35 42.31
CA GLU A 179 -28.30 -60.95 42.15
C GLU A 179 -28.28 -62.45 42.45
N TRP A 180 -27.28 -63.15 41.92
CA TRP A 180 -27.05 -64.57 42.20
C TRP A 180 -26.85 -64.84 43.70
N LEU A 181 -26.03 -64.03 44.38
CA LEU A 181 -25.81 -64.15 45.83
C LEU A 181 -27.07 -63.88 46.68
N ARG A 182 -28.08 -63.20 46.12
CA ARG A 182 -29.33 -62.90 46.81
C ARG A 182 -30.41 -63.96 46.60
N HIS A 183 -30.11 -65.06 45.90
CA HIS A 183 -31.11 -66.08 45.49
C HIS A 183 -32.31 -65.48 44.74
N GLN A 184 -32.14 -64.30 44.13
CA GLN A 184 -33.22 -63.68 43.35
C GLN A 184 -33.35 -64.32 41.96
N THR A 185 -32.37 -65.12 41.54
CA THR A 185 -32.39 -65.88 40.28
C THR A 185 -31.99 -67.33 40.53
N ASP A 186 -32.87 -68.12 41.17
CA ASP A 186 -32.69 -69.57 41.31
C ASP A 186 -32.85 -70.32 39.97
N SER A 187 -33.24 -69.62 38.90
CA SER A 187 -33.48 -70.16 37.55
C SER A 187 -32.33 -69.95 36.57
N TRP A 188 -31.10 -69.67 37.04
CA TRP A 188 -29.98 -69.57 36.11
C TRP A 188 -29.66 -70.97 35.57
N GLU A 189 -30.07 -71.23 34.34
CA GLU A 189 -29.72 -72.41 33.57
C GLU A 189 -28.45 -72.12 32.73
N PRO A 190 -27.25 -72.55 33.15
CA PRO A 190 -26.01 -72.13 32.48
C PRO A 190 -25.89 -72.72 31.07
N ALA A 191 -26.53 -73.87 30.83
CA ALA A 191 -26.60 -74.50 29.50
C ALA A 191 -27.40 -73.64 28.51
N ALA A 192 -28.58 -73.14 28.90
CA ALA A 192 -29.38 -72.27 28.04
C ALA A 192 -28.67 -70.93 27.77
N ALA A 193 -28.02 -70.36 28.78
CA ALA A 193 -27.24 -69.13 28.63
C ALA A 193 -26.05 -69.32 27.67
N LEU A 194 -25.40 -70.48 27.69
CA LEU A 194 -24.29 -70.82 26.78
C LEU A 194 -24.74 -70.92 25.32
N GLU A 195 -25.89 -71.56 25.08
CA GLU A 195 -26.46 -71.66 23.73
C GLU A 195 -26.92 -70.28 23.19
N GLN A 196 -27.48 -69.43 24.05
CA GLN A 196 -27.77 -68.03 23.68
C GLN A 196 -26.50 -67.26 23.36
N TYR A 197 -25.43 -67.42 24.16
CA TYR A 197 -24.14 -66.78 23.91
C TYR A 197 -23.55 -67.20 22.56
N LYS A 198 -23.55 -68.50 22.24
CA LYS A 198 -23.10 -69.01 20.93
C LYS A 198 -23.89 -68.39 19.79
N THR A 199 -25.21 -68.35 19.91
CA THR A 199 -26.11 -67.74 18.91
C THR A 199 -25.77 -66.27 18.69
N VAL A 200 -25.59 -65.51 19.77
CA VAL A 200 -25.20 -64.09 19.70
C VAL A 200 -23.83 -63.92 19.05
N LYS A 201 -22.85 -64.75 19.39
CA LYS A 201 -21.49 -64.65 18.83
C LYS A 201 -21.40 -65.04 17.37
N THR A 202 -22.15 -66.04 16.93
CA THR A 202 -22.24 -66.40 15.52
C THR A 202 -22.90 -65.30 14.70
N THR A 203 -24.01 -64.72 15.20
CA THR A 203 -24.71 -63.63 14.50
C THR A 203 -23.93 -62.32 14.49
N GLU A 204 -23.20 -61.99 15.57
CA GLU A 204 -22.28 -60.84 15.63
C GLU A 204 -21.15 -60.99 14.59
N ALA A 205 -20.56 -62.19 14.48
CA ALA A 205 -19.53 -62.46 13.48
C ALA A 205 -20.06 -62.31 12.04
N GLU A 206 -21.26 -62.81 11.76
CA GLU A 206 -21.92 -62.66 10.45
C GLU A 206 -22.17 -61.19 10.10
N LEU A 207 -22.70 -60.40 11.04
CA LEU A 207 -22.98 -58.97 10.83
C LEU A 207 -21.72 -58.15 10.56
N LEU A 208 -20.60 -58.53 11.17
CA LEU A 208 -19.30 -57.88 10.99
C LEU A 208 -18.50 -58.46 9.81
N GLY A 209 -19.00 -59.48 9.12
CA GLY A 209 -18.29 -60.18 8.04
C GLY A 209 -17.04 -60.94 8.51
N LEU A 210 -17.01 -61.34 9.77
CA LEU A 210 -15.92 -62.09 10.40
C LEU A 210 -16.16 -63.61 10.28
N PRO A 211 -15.11 -64.45 10.32
CA PRO A 211 -15.25 -65.90 10.32
C PRO A 211 -16.02 -66.40 11.55
N VAL A 212 -16.80 -67.47 11.37
CA VAL A 212 -17.62 -68.07 12.43
C VAL A 212 -16.74 -68.53 13.60
N PRO A 213 -17.03 -68.12 14.84
CA PRO A 213 -16.28 -68.57 16.01
C PRO A 213 -16.38 -70.08 16.22
N CYS A 214 -15.25 -70.72 16.57
CA CYS A 214 -15.20 -72.13 16.95
C CYS A 214 -15.32 -72.28 18.47
N PHE A 215 -16.11 -73.25 18.93
CA PHE A 215 -16.41 -73.49 20.36
C PHE A 215 -15.89 -74.85 20.87
N ASP A 216 -14.98 -75.51 20.15
CA ASP A 216 -14.58 -76.90 20.42
C ASP A 216 -13.79 -77.11 21.74
N ASN A 217 -13.34 -76.03 22.39
CA ASN A 217 -12.56 -76.05 23.63
C ASN A 217 -13.36 -75.60 24.88
N GLU A 218 -14.70 -75.70 24.84
CA GLU A 218 -15.56 -75.19 25.89
C GLU A 218 -15.60 -76.13 27.12
N PRO A 219 -15.51 -75.62 28.37
CA PRO A 219 -15.60 -76.44 29.56
C PRO A 219 -16.99 -77.10 29.67
N GLN A 220 -17.04 -78.39 30.01
CA GLN A 220 -18.29 -79.10 30.22
C GLN A 220 -19.07 -78.46 31.38
N VAL A 221 -20.22 -77.87 31.05
CA VAL A 221 -21.13 -77.32 32.05
C VAL A 221 -21.82 -78.51 32.75
N PRO A 222 -21.72 -78.64 34.09
CA PRO A 222 -22.40 -79.69 34.82
C PRO A 222 -23.90 -79.64 34.54
N LYS A 223 -24.46 -80.73 34.02
CA LYS A 223 -25.91 -80.92 33.98
C LYS A 223 -26.34 -81.21 35.42
N GLY A 224 -27.41 -80.59 35.87
CA GLY A 224 -27.87 -80.61 37.27
C GLY A 224 -28.18 -82.00 37.87
N ASP A 225 -27.98 -83.07 37.12
CA ASP A 225 -28.27 -84.45 37.51
C ASP A 225 -27.02 -85.26 37.93
N ASP A 226 -25.80 -84.72 37.75
CA ASP A 226 -24.54 -85.41 38.11
C ASP A 226 -23.95 -84.90 39.44
N ALA A 227 -24.75 -84.86 40.50
CA ALA A 227 -24.23 -84.74 41.86
C ALA A 227 -23.70 -86.12 42.31
N PRO A 228 -22.42 -86.27 42.71
CA PRO A 228 -21.95 -87.52 43.29
C PRO A 228 -22.67 -87.73 44.64
N GLU A 229 -23.33 -88.88 44.73
CA GLU A 229 -23.99 -89.40 45.94
C GLU A 229 -23.04 -89.29 47.15
N PRO A 230 -23.48 -88.75 48.30
CA PRO A 230 -22.60 -88.59 49.46
C PRO A 230 -22.17 -89.97 49.96
N ALA A 231 -20.84 -90.19 49.98
CA ALA A 231 -20.24 -91.41 50.47
C ALA A 231 -20.70 -91.72 51.90
N ASP A 232 -21.08 -92.98 52.10
CA ASP A 232 -21.56 -93.61 53.32
C ASP A 232 -20.84 -93.17 54.61
N ASP A 233 -21.64 -93.08 55.67
CA ASP A 233 -21.23 -92.83 57.06
C ASP A 233 -20.04 -93.71 57.52
N PRO A 234 -19.17 -93.20 58.40
CA PRO A 234 -18.11 -94.01 58.99
C PRO A 234 -18.71 -95.06 59.96
N PRO A 235 -18.09 -96.25 60.09
CA PRO A 235 -18.58 -97.26 61.01
C PRO A 235 -18.42 -96.77 62.45
N SER A 236 -19.49 -96.94 63.23
CA SER A 236 -19.44 -96.79 64.68
C SER A 236 -18.67 -97.97 65.28
N ASP A 237 -17.48 -97.70 65.82
CA ASP A 237 -16.99 -98.13 67.14
C ASP A 237 -15.54 -97.66 67.38
#